data_AF-A0A4Y9T5X3-F1
#
_entry.id   AF-A0A4Y9T5X3-F1
#
_cell.length_a   1.000
_cell.length_b   1.000
_cell.length_c   1.000
_cell.angle_alpha   90.00
_cell.angle_beta   90.00
_cell.angle_gamma   90.00
#
_symmetry.space_group_name_H-M   'P 1'
#
loop_
_entity.id
_entity.type
_entity.pdbx_description
1 polymer ?
#
loop_
_entity_poly.entity_id
_entity_poly.type
_entity_poly.pdbx_seq_one_letter_code
_entity_poly.pdbx_strand_id
1 'polypeptide(L)'
;MIPAHEALPPPLFDAELAAFMQGGISLNIGSCGPDRRPSVARAFGCRIAADRRQVRMLVSSSHAAQVLAHVRATGVLAAVFSEPSTYRTVQLKGVDATVEPATPEDLAAVAACRAGFVAELEPLGYAPDMVRALLGCPDADIVAVRFTPSAAFSQTPGPDAGRALGVAS
;
A
#
# COMPACT_ATOMS: atom_id res chain seq x y z
N MET A 1 23.72 -11.01 -34.56
CA MET A 1 22.67 -11.65 -33.75
C MET A 1 22.33 -10.67 -32.64
N ILE A 2 21.28 -9.86 -32.84
CA ILE A 2 20.80 -8.89 -31.84
C ILE A 2 19.97 -9.70 -30.83
N PRO A 3 20.21 -9.61 -29.51
CA PRO A 3 19.37 -10.32 -28.55
C PRO A 3 17.93 -9.87 -28.73
N ALA A 4 17.01 -10.84 -28.77
CA ALA A 4 15.58 -10.55 -28.77
C ALA A 4 15.29 -9.62 -27.59
N HIS A 5 14.64 -8.48 -27.86
CA HIS A 5 14.13 -7.62 -26.81
C HIS A 5 13.09 -8.45 -26.05
N GLU A 6 13.49 -9.00 -24.91
CA GLU A 6 12.58 -9.69 -24.00
C GLU A 6 11.51 -8.68 -23.62
N ALA A 7 10.33 -8.85 -24.20
CA ALA A 7 9.23 -7.92 -23.99
C ALA A 7 8.93 -7.91 -22.50
N LEU A 8 9.00 -6.72 -21.89
CA LEU A 8 8.66 -6.57 -20.49
C LEU A 8 7.26 -7.15 -20.25
N PRO A 9 7.07 -7.96 -19.20
CA PRO A 9 5.79 -8.58 -18.94
C PRO A 9 4.75 -7.49 -18.62
N PRO A 10 3.46 -7.73 -18.93
CA PRO A 10 2.43 -6.69 -18.88
C PRO A 10 2.27 -6.09 -17.47
N PRO A 11 1.76 -4.85 -17.37
CA PRO A 11 1.50 -4.22 -16.07
C PRO A 11 0.46 -5.03 -15.27
N LEU A 12 0.65 -5.14 -13.94
CA LEU A 12 -0.32 -5.82 -13.07
C LEU A 12 -1.56 -4.96 -12.78
N PHE A 13 -1.42 -3.64 -12.94
CA PHE A 13 -2.47 -2.67 -12.72
C PHE A 13 -2.69 -1.82 -13.97
N ASP A 14 -3.95 -1.52 -14.27
CA ASP A 14 -4.23 -0.40 -15.15
C ASP A 14 -3.82 0.94 -14.49
N ALA A 15 -3.85 2.01 -15.27
CA ALA A 15 -3.42 3.32 -14.79
C ALA A 15 -4.39 3.91 -13.76
N GLU A 16 -5.69 3.58 -13.84
CA GLU A 16 -6.72 4.09 -12.94
C GLU A 16 -6.55 3.51 -11.53
N LEU A 17 -6.39 2.18 -11.45
CA LEU A 17 -6.15 1.48 -10.20
C LEU A 17 -4.82 1.92 -9.56
N ALA A 18 -3.79 2.13 -10.38
CA ALA A 18 -2.52 2.66 -9.90
C ALA A 18 -2.63 4.09 -9.35
N ALA A 19 -3.44 4.95 -9.97
CA ALA A 19 -3.70 6.31 -9.48
C ALA A 19 -4.52 6.28 -8.17
N PHE A 20 -5.57 5.45 -8.12
CA PHE A 20 -6.38 5.23 -6.93
C PHE A 20 -5.54 4.81 -5.73
N MET A 21 -4.67 3.81 -5.88
CA MET A 21 -3.83 3.30 -4.80
C MET A 21 -2.79 4.30 -4.28
N GLN A 22 -2.44 5.32 -5.08
CA GLN A 22 -1.49 6.38 -4.72
C GLN A 22 -2.20 7.67 -4.26
N GLY A 23 -3.53 7.65 -4.16
CA GLY A 23 -4.32 8.77 -3.65
C GLY A 23 -4.18 8.97 -2.14
N GLY A 24 -4.71 10.09 -1.65
CA GLY A 24 -4.85 10.38 -0.21
C GLY A 24 -5.99 9.60 0.42
N ILE A 25 -5.91 8.28 0.39
CA ILE A 25 -6.94 7.36 0.91
C ILE A 25 -6.42 6.58 2.14
N SER A 26 -7.26 5.77 2.77
CA SER A 26 -6.84 4.98 3.93
C SER A 26 -6.03 3.77 3.47
N LEU A 27 -4.81 3.66 3.99
CA LEU A 27 -3.87 2.59 3.67
C LEU A 27 -3.54 1.77 4.91
N ASN A 28 -3.61 0.44 4.79
CA ASN A 28 -3.16 -0.48 5.84
C ASN A 28 -2.34 -1.63 5.24
N ILE A 29 -1.39 -2.14 6.02
CA ILE A 29 -0.66 -3.35 5.70
C ILE A 29 -0.84 -4.40 6.79
N GLY A 30 -0.83 -5.66 6.39
CA GLY A 30 -0.87 -6.82 7.27
C GLY A 30 0.14 -7.87 6.87
N SER A 31 0.62 -8.63 7.85
CA SER A 31 1.51 -9.78 7.65
C SER A 31 1.29 -10.80 8.77
N CYS A 32 1.95 -11.95 8.69
CA CYS A 32 1.96 -12.94 9.77
C CYS A 32 3.34 -13.58 9.94
N GLY A 33 3.65 -13.92 11.18
CA GLY A 33 4.88 -14.64 11.53
C GLY A 33 4.80 -16.13 11.21
N PRO A 34 5.88 -16.89 11.44
CA PRO A 34 5.90 -18.34 11.25
C PRO A 34 4.86 -19.09 12.09
N ASP A 35 4.45 -18.51 13.22
CA ASP A 35 3.38 -19.00 14.10
C ASP A 35 1.96 -18.67 13.60
N ARG A 36 1.85 -18.03 12.43
CA ARG A 36 0.62 -17.57 11.77
C ARG A 36 -0.17 -16.53 12.56
N ARG A 37 0.43 -15.87 13.57
CA ARG A 37 -0.22 -14.74 14.24
C ARG A 37 -0.25 -13.51 13.32
N PRO A 38 -1.43 -12.92 13.07
CA PRO A 38 -1.52 -11.73 12.23
C PRO A 38 -1.03 -10.49 12.98
N SER A 39 -0.49 -9.54 12.22
CA SER A 39 -0.17 -8.18 12.66
C SER A 39 -0.63 -7.20 11.59
N VAL A 40 -1.04 -6.00 12.01
CA VAL A 40 -1.50 -4.92 11.11
C VAL A 40 -0.89 -3.59 11.51
N ALA A 41 -0.67 -2.72 10.53
CA ALA A 41 -0.24 -1.35 10.74
C ALA A 41 -0.83 -0.42 9.67
N ARG A 42 -1.03 0.85 10.03
CA ARG A 42 -1.37 1.91 9.07
C ARG A 42 -0.16 2.26 8.22
N ALA A 43 -0.38 2.46 6.93
CA ALA A 43 0.60 3.07 6.04
C ALA A 43 0.29 4.56 5.83
N PHE A 44 1.34 5.31 5.49
CA PHE A 44 1.35 6.76 5.34
C PHE A 44 1.48 7.20 3.88
N GLY A 45 1.63 6.24 2.97
CA GLY A 45 1.71 6.47 1.54
C GLY A 45 1.93 5.17 0.77
N CYS A 46 1.78 5.27 -0.54
CA CYS A 46 2.02 4.21 -1.50
C CYS A 46 2.74 4.78 -2.71
N ARG A 47 3.67 4.02 -3.28
CA ARG A 47 4.23 4.28 -4.61
C ARG A 47 4.18 3.02 -5.45
N ILE A 48 3.83 3.21 -6.73
CA ILE A 48 3.80 2.13 -7.71
C ILE A 48 4.93 2.37 -8.70
N ALA A 49 5.70 1.32 -8.99
CA ALA A 49 6.77 1.39 -9.99
C ALA A 49 6.20 1.74 -11.38
N ALA A 50 7.04 2.32 -12.24
CA ALA A 50 6.61 2.77 -13.57
C ALA A 50 6.04 1.63 -14.44
N ASP A 51 6.54 0.41 -14.24
CA ASP A 51 6.04 -0.81 -14.90
C ASP A 51 4.69 -1.31 -14.33
N ARG A 52 4.20 -0.71 -13.24
CA ARG A 52 2.99 -1.10 -12.49
C ARG A 52 3.00 -2.56 -12.05
N ARG A 53 4.19 -3.08 -11.71
CA ARG A 53 4.35 -4.43 -11.18
C ARG A 53 4.77 -4.45 -9.71
N GLN A 54 5.46 -3.41 -9.25
CA GLN A 54 5.89 -3.33 -7.85
C GLN A 54 5.18 -2.23 -7.08
N VAL A 55 4.89 -2.52 -5.82
CA VAL A 55 4.25 -1.60 -4.88
C VAL A 55 5.20 -1.38 -3.71
N ARG A 56 5.37 -0.11 -3.32
CA ARG A 56 6.06 0.31 -2.09
C ARG A 56 5.02 0.88 -1.13
N MET A 57 4.83 0.21 -0.01
CA MET A 57 4.01 0.71 1.09
C MET A 57 4.90 1.46 2.08
N LEU A 58 4.53 2.68 2.45
CA LEU A 58 5.36 3.56 3.28
C LEU A 58 4.81 3.56 4.70
N VAL A 59 5.61 3.07 5.65
CA VAL A 59 5.16 2.87 7.04
C VAL A 59 6.14 3.45 8.03
N SER A 60 5.64 3.83 9.20
CA SER A 60 6.51 4.17 10.34
C SER A 60 7.13 2.88 10.89
N SER A 61 8.44 2.88 11.09
CA SER A 61 9.20 1.73 11.58
C SER A 61 8.84 1.40 13.02
N SER A 62 8.57 2.43 13.84
CA SER A 62 8.12 2.26 15.22
C SER A 62 6.68 1.76 15.30
N HIS A 63 5.74 2.32 14.53
CA HIS A 63 4.33 1.93 14.55
C HIS A 63 4.08 0.56 13.91
N ALA A 64 4.91 0.16 12.94
CA ALA A 64 4.76 -1.10 12.20
C ALA A 64 5.75 -2.18 12.64
N ALA A 65 6.43 -2.04 13.79
CA ALA A 65 7.53 -2.91 14.22
C ALA A 65 7.22 -4.42 14.09
N GLN A 66 6.04 -4.85 14.53
CA GLN A 66 5.63 -6.26 14.45
C GLN A 66 5.37 -6.70 13.00
N VAL A 67 4.71 -5.87 12.20
CA VAL A 67 4.48 -6.17 10.77
C VAL A 67 5.81 -6.29 10.04
N LEU A 68 6.76 -5.39 10.31
CA LEU A 68 8.09 -5.42 9.71
C LEU A 68 8.89 -6.66 10.14
N ALA A 69 8.77 -7.09 11.40
CA ALA A 69 9.36 -8.34 11.87
C ALA A 69 8.76 -9.56 11.13
N HIS A 70 7.43 -9.61 10.97
CA HIS A 70 6.77 -10.68 10.21
C HIS A 70 7.19 -10.70 8.73
N VAL A 71 7.20 -9.54 8.06
CA VAL A 71 7.66 -9.41 6.67
C VAL A 71 9.10 -9.91 6.51
N ARG A 72 10.02 -9.52 7.40
CA ARG A 72 11.41 -10.01 7.35
C ARG A 72 11.52 -11.52 7.54
N ALA A 73 10.61 -12.13 8.29
CA ALA A 73 10.62 -13.56 8.57
C ALA A 73 9.99 -14.41 7.45
N THR A 74 8.95 -13.90 6.77
CA THR A 74 8.11 -14.71 5.87
C THR A 74 7.98 -14.17 4.45
N GLY A 75 8.31 -12.90 4.22
CA GLY A 75 8.09 -12.23 2.93
C GLY A 75 6.62 -12.00 2.57
N VAL A 76 5.67 -12.39 3.43
CA VAL A 76 4.24 -12.26 3.11
C VAL A 76 3.72 -10.89 3.50
N LEU A 77 2.86 -10.33 2.65
CA LEU A 77 2.22 -9.05 2.89
C LEU A 77 0.82 -9.05 2.29
N ALA A 78 -0.11 -8.42 3.00
CA ALA A 78 -1.35 -7.93 2.45
C ALA A 78 -1.37 -6.40 2.56
N ALA A 79 -1.81 -5.70 1.52
CA ALA A 79 -2.00 -4.26 1.53
C ALA A 79 -3.46 -3.94 1.19
N VAL A 80 -4.07 -3.01 1.91
CA VAL A 80 -5.47 -2.61 1.74
C VAL A 80 -5.55 -1.12 1.50
N PHE A 81 -6.30 -0.74 0.47
CA PHE A 81 -6.52 0.62 -0.02
C PHE A 81 -8.01 0.90 0.04
N SER A 82 -8.45 1.85 0.85
CA SER A 82 -9.87 2.19 1.04
C SER A 82 -10.11 3.68 0.93
N GLU A 83 -10.95 4.10 0.00
CA GLU A 83 -11.47 5.46 -0.09
C GLU A 83 -12.63 5.65 0.90
N PRO A 84 -12.48 6.49 1.93
CA PRO A 84 -13.50 6.66 2.98
C PRO A 84 -14.86 7.13 2.47
N SER A 85 -14.91 8.05 1.51
CA SER A 85 -16.17 8.64 1.03
C SER A 85 -17.03 7.67 0.22
N THR A 86 -16.42 6.72 -0.49
CA THR A 86 -17.12 5.78 -1.39
C THR A 86 -17.09 4.32 -0.92
N TYR A 87 -16.24 4.01 0.07
CA TYR A 87 -15.88 2.66 0.49
C TYR A 87 -15.22 1.81 -0.60
N ARG A 88 -14.84 2.38 -1.75
CA ARG A 88 -14.06 1.68 -2.78
C ARG A 88 -12.81 1.10 -2.13
N THR A 89 -12.71 -0.24 -2.11
CA THR A 89 -11.63 -0.92 -1.41
C THR A 89 -10.99 -2.00 -2.27
N VAL A 90 -9.66 -2.00 -2.31
CA VAL A 90 -8.83 -3.02 -2.98
C VAL A 90 -7.88 -3.64 -1.97
N GLN A 91 -7.71 -4.96 -2.04
CA GLN A 91 -6.70 -5.70 -1.29
C GLN A 91 -5.71 -6.34 -2.26
N LEU A 92 -4.43 -6.13 -2.00
CA LEU A 92 -3.32 -6.82 -2.65
C LEU A 92 -2.70 -7.82 -1.69
N LYS A 93 -2.17 -8.92 -2.24
CA LYS A 93 -1.34 -9.88 -1.51
C LYS A 93 -0.04 -10.12 -2.26
N GLY A 94 1.05 -10.34 -1.53
CA GLY A 94 2.35 -10.70 -2.07
C GLY A 94 3.10 -11.62 -1.11
N VAL A 95 4.16 -12.25 -1.63
CA VAL A 95 4.98 -13.26 -0.92
C VAL A 95 6.48 -13.00 -1.03
N ASP A 96 6.88 -11.90 -1.66
CA ASP A 96 8.26 -11.47 -1.89
C ASP A 96 8.57 -10.11 -1.21
N ALA A 97 7.79 -9.76 -0.18
CA ALA A 97 7.89 -8.47 0.47
C ALA A 97 9.24 -8.29 1.19
N THR A 98 9.83 -7.11 1.02
CA THR A 98 11.13 -6.74 1.59
C THR A 98 11.05 -5.37 2.23
N VAL A 99 11.78 -5.17 3.33
CA VAL A 99 11.86 -3.89 4.04
C VAL A 99 13.09 -3.13 3.59
N GLU A 100 12.92 -1.88 3.18
CA GLU A 100 13.96 -1.03 2.63
C GLU A 100 13.95 0.37 3.28
N PRO A 101 15.08 1.09 3.24
CA PRO A 101 15.10 2.51 3.54
C PRO A 101 14.12 3.29 2.64
N ALA A 102 13.48 4.32 3.20
CA ALA A 102 12.67 5.24 2.41
C ALA A 102 13.56 6.16 1.56
N THR A 103 13.13 6.45 0.34
CA THR A 103 13.77 7.44 -0.55
C THR A 103 13.16 8.83 -0.39
N PRO A 104 13.79 9.90 -0.88
CA PRO A 104 13.17 11.23 -0.90
C PRO A 104 11.82 11.27 -1.62
N GLU A 105 11.66 10.51 -2.70
CA GLU A 105 10.39 10.41 -3.43
C GLU A 105 9.32 9.65 -2.63
N ASP A 106 9.72 8.68 -1.80
CA ASP A 106 8.81 8.04 -0.84
C ASP A 106 8.30 9.09 0.17
N LEU A 107 9.18 9.91 0.72
CA LEU A 107 8.79 10.97 1.66
C LEU A 107 7.86 12.00 1.01
N ALA A 108 8.10 12.35 -0.25
CA ALA A 108 7.20 13.21 -1.02
C ALA A 108 5.81 12.56 -1.19
N ALA A 109 5.74 11.26 -1.45
CA ALA A 109 4.48 10.52 -1.52
C ALA A 109 3.77 10.45 -0.16
N VAL A 110 4.49 10.32 0.95
CA VAL A 110 3.92 10.43 2.30
C VAL A 110 3.30 11.80 2.53
N ALA A 111 4.01 12.87 2.18
CA ALA A 111 3.49 14.23 2.32
C ALA A 111 2.20 14.45 1.49
N ALA A 112 2.19 13.98 0.24
CA ALA A 112 1.02 14.05 -0.63
C ALA A 112 -0.16 13.21 -0.09
N CYS A 113 0.09 11.98 0.35
CA CYS A 113 -0.93 11.11 0.92
C CYS A 113 -1.54 11.71 2.20
N ARG A 114 -0.72 12.29 3.08
CA ARG A 114 -1.18 12.99 4.29
C ARG A 114 -2.11 14.16 3.96
N ALA A 115 -1.69 15.02 3.02
CA ALA A 115 -2.50 16.16 2.60
C ALA A 115 -3.83 15.70 1.96
N GLY A 116 -3.76 14.70 1.07
CA GLY A 116 -4.95 14.16 0.43
C GLY A 116 -5.92 13.48 1.40
N PHE A 117 -5.42 12.75 2.40
CA PHE A 117 -6.28 12.08 3.39
C PHE A 117 -6.99 13.07 4.31
N VAL A 118 -6.36 14.21 4.62
CA VAL A 118 -7.03 15.32 5.32
C VAL A 118 -8.16 15.86 4.45
N ALA A 119 -7.90 16.15 3.17
CA ALA A 119 -8.91 16.67 2.25
C ALA A 119 -10.06 15.68 1.98
N GLU A 120 -9.79 14.38 2.00
CA GLU A 120 -10.79 13.32 1.84
C GLU A 120 -11.71 13.19 3.07
N LEU A 121 -11.17 13.37 4.27
CA LEU A 121 -11.92 13.20 5.51
C LEU A 121 -12.65 14.47 5.98
N GLU A 122 -12.17 15.66 5.61
CA GLU A 122 -12.79 16.93 6.01
C GLU A 122 -14.28 17.04 5.61
N PRO A 123 -14.70 16.72 4.37
CA PRO A 123 -16.12 16.72 3.99
C PRO A 123 -16.99 15.72 4.75
N LEU A 124 -16.38 14.69 5.36
CA LEU A 124 -17.05 13.69 6.17
C LEU A 124 -17.22 14.13 7.64
N GLY A 125 -16.80 15.37 7.98
CA GLY A 125 -16.95 15.96 9.30
C GLY A 125 -15.78 15.71 10.26
N TYR A 126 -14.66 15.17 9.78
CA TYR A 126 -13.47 14.98 10.60
C TYR A 126 -12.61 16.25 10.65
N ALA A 127 -12.25 16.69 11.86
CA ALA A 127 -11.41 17.86 12.05
C ALA A 127 -10.00 17.64 11.44
N PRO A 128 -9.47 18.56 10.61
CA PRO A 128 -8.16 18.40 9.98
C PRO A 128 -7.00 18.14 10.95
N ASP A 129 -7.01 18.76 12.13
CA ASP A 129 -5.97 18.55 13.16
C ASP A 129 -6.00 17.14 13.75
N MET A 130 -7.19 16.57 13.91
CA MET A 130 -7.33 15.19 14.37
C MET A 130 -6.80 14.21 13.32
N VAL A 131 -7.07 14.45 12.04
CA VAL A 131 -6.54 13.61 10.95
C VAL A 131 -5.03 13.72 10.84
N ARG A 132 -4.47 14.93 10.98
CA ARG A 132 -3.01 15.15 11.04
C ARG A 132 -2.37 14.42 12.21
N ALA A 133 -3.01 14.46 13.39
CA ALA A 133 -2.52 13.73 14.57
C ALA A 133 -2.54 12.21 14.34
N LEU A 134 -3.60 11.67 13.73
CA LEU A 134 -3.68 10.25 13.35
C LEU A 134 -2.56 9.85 12.37
N LEU A 135 -2.15 10.75 11.50
CA LEU A 135 -1.06 10.54 10.53
C LEU A 135 0.30 11.06 11.01
N GLY A 136 0.44 11.37 12.29
CA GLY A 136 1.67 11.88 12.89
C GLY A 136 2.73 10.79 13.05
N CYS A 137 3.84 10.92 12.33
CA CYS A 137 5.10 10.25 12.62
C CYS A 137 6.27 11.03 11.99
N PRO A 138 7.48 10.98 12.56
CA PRO A 138 8.65 11.63 11.97
C PRO A 138 8.99 11.02 10.61
N ASP A 139 9.41 11.84 9.64
CA ASP A 139 9.82 11.34 8.33
C ASP A 139 11.04 10.39 8.42
N ALA A 140 11.93 10.62 9.40
CA ALA A 140 13.06 9.74 9.70
C ALA A 140 12.63 8.34 10.20
N ASP A 141 11.37 8.17 10.61
CA ASP A 141 10.80 6.89 11.02
C ASP A 141 10.17 6.15 9.83
N ILE A 142 10.08 6.77 8.64
CA ILE A 142 9.48 6.13 7.47
C ILE A 142 10.45 5.12 6.85
N VAL A 143 9.93 3.91 6.61
CA VAL A 143 10.57 2.85 5.82
C VAL A 143 9.62 2.38 4.74
N ALA A 144 10.16 1.75 3.70
CA ALA A 144 9.37 1.19 2.62
C ALA A 144 9.26 -0.34 2.76
N VAL A 145 8.08 -0.88 2.49
CA VAL A 145 7.86 -2.30 2.26
C VAL A 145 7.56 -2.51 0.78
N ARG A 146 8.52 -3.05 0.04
CA ARG A 146 8.44 -3.31 -1.41
C ARG A 146 7.99 -4.75 -1.65
N PHE A 147 6.99 -4.95 -2.51
CA PHE A 147 6.53 -6.28 -2.91
C PHE A 147 5.94 -6.30 -4.32
N THR A 148 5.86 -7.50 -4.90
CA THR A 148 5.14 -7.80 -6.14
C THR A 148 3.78 -8.44 -5.79
N PRO A 149 2.66 -7.82 -6.15
CA PRO A 149 1.33 -8.40 -5.98
C PRO A 149 1.21 -9.73 -6.73
N SER A 150 0.85 -10.80 -6.02
CA SER A 150 0.50 -12.10 -6.58
C SER A 150 -1.01 -12.34 -6.67
N ALA A 151 -1.80 -11.55 -5.93
CA ALA A 151 -3.26 -11.55 -6.02
C ALA A 151 -3.81 -10.17 -5.66
N ALA A 152 -4.95 -9.83 -6.27
CA ALA A 152 -5.71 -8.62 -5.99
C ALA A 152 -7.20 -8.96 -5.85
N PHE A 153 -7.90 -8.25 -4.96
CA PHE A 153 -9.30 -8.50 -4.66
C PHE A 153 -10.05 -7.18 -4.50
N SER A 154 -11.27 -7.11 -5.04
CA SER A 154 -12.24 -6.11 -4.64
C SER A 154 -12.69 -6.44 -3.22
N GLN A 155 -12.65 -5.45 -2.34
CA GLN A 155 -13.17 -5.52 -0.98
C GLN A 155 -14.19 -4.41 -0.74
N THR A 156 -14.62 -3.71 -1.79
CA THR A 156 -15.73 -2.77 -1.72
C THR A 156 -16.98 -3.51 -1.21
N PRO A 157 -17.63 -3.03 -0.14
CA PRO A 157 -18.84 -3.66 0.38
C PRO A 157 -19.91 -3.80 -0.70
N GLY A 158 -20.49 -5.00 -0.82
CA GLY A 158 -21.48 -5.32 -1.85
C GLY A 158 -21.39 -6.77 -2.32
N PRO A 159 -22.22 -7.18 -3.30
CA PRO A 159 -22.27 -8.55 -3.81
C PRO A 159 -20.96 -9.03 -4.45
N ASP A 160 -20.12 -8.10 -4.93
CA ASP A 160 -18.83 -8.39 -5.55
C ASP A 160 -17.64 -8.38 -4.57
N ALA A 161 -17.89 -8.23 -3.25
CA ALA A 161 -16.83 -8.27 -2.25
C ALA A 161 -16.12 -9.64 -2.26
N GLY A 162 -14.79 -9.63 -2.31
CA GLY A 162 -13.97 -10.83 -2.44
C GLY A 162 -13.69 -11.26 -3.88
N ARG A 163 -14.28 -10.59 -4.88
CA ARG A 163 -13.99 -10.88 -6.29
C ARG A 163 -12.51 -10.62 -6.61
N ALA A 164 -11.84 -11.59 -7.22
CA ALA A 164 -10.48 -11.41 -7.71
C ALA A 164 -10.45 -10.34 -8.82
N LEU A 165 -9.55 -9.39 -8.66
CA LEU A 165 -9.16 -8.44 -9.70
C LEU A 165 -7.98 -9.10 -10.40
N GLY A 166 -8.14 -9.47 -11.68
CA GLY A 166 -7.09 -10.20 -12.40
C GLY A 166 -5.75 -9.48 -12.27
N VAL A 167 -4.76 -10.15 -11.68
CA VAL A 167 -3.37 -9.71 -11.71
C VAL A 167 -2.79 -10.36 -12.97
N ALA A 168 -2.41 -9.56 -13.96
CA ALA A 168 -1.92 -10.11 -15.22
C ALA A 168 -0.64 -10.94 -14.96
N SER A 169 -0.76 -12.27 -15.05
CA SER A 169 0.35 -13.21 -14.88
C SER A 169 1.52 -12.91 -15.82
#